data_AF-F7ZM60-F1
#
_entry.id   AF-F7ZM60-F1
#
_cell.length_a   1.000
_cell.length_b   1.000
_cell.length_c   1.000
_cell.angle_alpha   90.00
_cell.angle_beta   90.00
_cell.angle_gamma   90.00
#
_symmetry.space_group_name_H-M   'P 1'
#
loop_
_entity.id
_entity.type
_entity.pdbx_description
1 polymer ?
#
loop_
_entity_poly.entity_id
_entity_poly.type
_entity_poly.pdbx_seq_one_letter_code
_entity_poly.pdbx_strand_id
1 'polypeptide(L)' 'MNSHTRKPTNLSLDAALLAEAKALKVNLSRAAEDGVRSAVSAAKSEQWKVENAAAIRSSNAYVEKNGLPLDRYRQF' A
#
# COMPACT_ATOMS: atom_id res chain seq x y z
N MET A 1 18.81 14.76 -6.13
CA MET A 1 17.55 14.14 -6.57
C MET A 1 17.79 12.65 -6.80
N ASN A 2 17.11 11.76 -6.07
CA ASN A 2 17.20 10.32 -6.36
C ASN A 2 16.48 10.04 -7.69
N SER A 3 17.25 9.98 -8.78
CA SER A 3 16.76 9.46 -10.05
C SER A 3 16.55 7.95 -9.88
N HIS A 4 15.32 7.53 -9.66
CA HIS A 4 14.98 6.11 -9.74
C HIS A 4 15.17 5.66 -11.20
N THR A 5 16.17 4.81 -11.42
CA THR A 5 16.45 4.24 -12.73
C THR A 5 15.31 3.31 -13.12
N ARG A 6 14.53 3.73 -14.13
CA ARG A 6 13.45 2.91 -14.68
C ARG A 6 14.06 1.80 -15.52
N LYS A 7 13.77 0.55 -15.16
CA LYS A 7 14.17 -0.62 -15.96
C LYS A 7 13.00 -1.02 -16.88
N PRO A 8 13.22 -1.09 -18.20
CA PRO A 8 12.23 -1.67 -19.12
C PRO A 8 11.92 -3.11 -18.70
N THR A 9 10.64 -3.45 -18.61
CA THR A 9 10.19 -4.78 -18.22
C THR A 9 9.14 -5.24 -19.22
N ASN A 10 9.28 -6.46 -19.76
CA ASN A 10 8.25 -7.04 -20.62
C ASN A 10 7.12 -7.61 -19.76
N LEU A 11 5.89 -7.22 -20.09
CA LEU A 11 4.67 -7.64 -19.41
C LEU A 11 3.69 -8.19 -20.44
N SER A 12 2.99 -9.27 -20.10
CA SER A 12 1.88 -9.79 -20.90
C SER A 12 0.58 -9.24 -20.30
N LEU A 13 -0.21 -8.56 -21.13
CA LEU A 13 -1.50 -7.97 -20.77
C LEU A 13 -2.53 -8.33 -21.83
N ASP A 14 -3.80 -8.27 -21.45
CA ASP A 14 -4.91 -8.51 -22.37
C ASP A 14 -4.86 -7.57 -23.59
N ALA A 15 -4.97 -8.14 -24.78
CA ALA A 15 -4.81 -7.41 -26.02
C ALA A 15 -5.97 -6.42 -26.27
N ALA A 16 -7.19 -6.75 -25.86
CA ALA A 16 -8.34 -5.85 -26.00
C ALA A 16 -8.20 -4.65 -25.06
N LEU A 17 -7.76 -4.88 -23.82
CA LEU A 17 -7.47 -3.82 -22.86
C LEU A 17 -6.36 -2.87 -23.35
N LEU A 18 -5.31 -3.41 -23.97
CA LEU A 18 -4.25 -2.59 -24.57
C LEU A 18 -4.75 -1.74 -25.74
N ALA A 19 -5.65 -2.29 -26.57
CA ALA A 19 -6.26 -1.57 -27.68
C ALA A 19 -7.15 -0.43 -27.17
N GLU A 20 -7.97 -0.70 -26.15
CA GLU A 20 -8.81 0.30 -25.50
C GLU A 20 -7.98 1.42 -24.85
N ALA A 21 -6.96 1.05 -24.07
CA ALA A 21 -6.07 2.02 -23.42
C ALA A 21 -5.37 2.94 -24.44
N LYS A 22 -4.96 2.39 -25.59
CA LYS A 22 -4.40 3.18 -26.70
C LYS A 22 -5.43 4.11 -27.32
N ALA A 23 -6.66 3.64 -27.57
CA ALA A 23 -7.74 4.46 -28.12
C ALA A 23 -8.09 5.63 -27.19
N LEU A 24 -8.05 5.39 -25.88
CA LEU A 24 -8.27 6.39 -24.83
C LEU A 24 -7.04 7.24 -24.50
N LYS A 25 -5.91 7.05 -25.19
CA LYS A 25 -4.63 7.75 -24.96
C LYS A 25 -4.12 7.63 -23.51
N VAL A 26 -4.40 6.50 -22.87
CA VAL A 26 -3.90 6.20 -21.52
C VAL A 26 -2.38 6.04 -21.56
N ASN A 27 -1.69 6.62 -20.58
CA ASN A 27 -0.26 6.42 -20.41
C ASN A 27 0.00 5.06 -19.73
N LEU A 28 0.16 4.00 -20.53
CA LEU A 28 0.35 2.62 -20.05
C LEU A 28 1.48 2.50 -19.03
N SER A 29 2.64 3.13 -19.29
CA SER A 29 3.79 3.03 -18.41
C SER A 29 3.48 3.60 -17.02
N ARG A 30 2.81 4.75 -16.96
CA ARG A 30 2.40 5.36 -15.70
C ARG A 30 1.34 4.53 -14.97
N ALA A 31 0.32 4.07 -15.70
CA ALA A 31 -0.73 3.23 -15.13
C ALA A 31 -0.19 1.91 -14.56
N ALA A 32 0.74 1.26 -15.28
CA ALA A 32 1.41 0.05 -14.82
C ALA A 32 2.26 0.32 -13.57
N GLU A 33 3.01 1.42 -13.54
CA GLU A 33 3.82 1.79 -12.37
C GLU A 33 2.96 2.06 -11.14
N ASP A 34 1.86 2.81 -11.29
CA ASP A 34 0.93 3.12 -10.19
C ASP A 34 0.23 1.85 -9.68
N GLY A 35 -0.13 0.93 -10.58
CA GLY A 35 -0.67 -0.39 -10.23
C GLY A 35 0.32 -1.23 -9.43
N VAL A 36 1.57 -1.33 -9.89
CA VAL A 36 2.64 -2.04 -9.17
C VAL A 36 2.91 -1.40 -7.82
N ARG A 37 2.99 -0.06 -7.73
CA ARG A 37 3.20 0.65 -6.47
C ARG A 37 2.10 0.33 -5.46
N SER A 38 0.85 0.33 -5.91
CA SER A 38 -0.31 0.02 -5.07
C SER A 38 -0.27 -1.42 -4.56
N ALA A 39 0.00 -2.39 -5.45
CA ALA A 39 0.11 -3.80 -5.09
C ALA A 39 1.26 -4.06 -4.10
N VAL A 40 2.42 -3.45 -4.31
CA VAL A 40 3.58 -3.56 -3.41
C VAL A 40 3.26 -2.94 -2.04
N SER A 41 2.61 -1.77 -2.01
CA SER A 41 2.22 -1.13 -0.75
C SER A 41 1.23 -1.99 0.05
N ALA A 42 0.25 -2.60 -0.62
CA ALA A 42 -0.70 -3.52 0.01
C ALA A 42 0.01 -4.75 0.58
N ALA A 43 0.88 -5.40 -0.20
CA ALA A 43 1.65 -6.56 0.25
C ALA A 43 2.54 -6.24 1.46
N LYS A 44 3.24 -5.11 1.43
CA LYS A 44 4.06 -4.64 2.57
C LYS A 44 3.22 -4.39 3.81
N SER A 45 2.05 -3.78 3.64
CA SER A 45 1.14 -3.49 4.75
C SER A 45 0.64 -4.77 5.40
N GLU A 46 0.33 -5.79 4.60
CA GLU A 46 -0.11 -7.09 5.11
C GLU A 46 1.02 -7.81 5.86
N GLN A 47 2.22 -7.85 5.26
CA GLN A 47 3.40 -8.41 5.90
C GLN A 47 3.69 -7.72 7.25
N TRP A 48 3.64 -6.39 7.28
CA TRP A 48 3.86 -5.62 8.50
C TRP A 48 2.83 -5.93 9.59
N LYS A 49 1.55 -6.09 9.24
CA LYS A 49 0.50 -6.46 10.20
C LYS A 49 0.79 -7.82 10.85
N VAL A 50 1.21 -8.80 10.05
CA VAL A 50 1.54 -10.14 10.55
C VAL A 50 2.73 -10.05 11.51
N GLU A 51 3.80 -9.36 11.11
CA GLU A 51 5.00 -9.18 11.94
C GLU A 51 4.71 -8.45 13.25
N ASN A 52 3.82 -7.46 13.22
CA ASN A 52 3.52 -6.61 14.38
C ASN A 52 2.29 -7.06 15.17
N ALA A 53 1.67 -8.20 14.79
CA ALA A 53 0.42 -8.67 15.40
C ALA A 53 0.56 -8.88 16.92
N ALA A 54 1.70 -9.37 17.39
CA ALA A 54 1.96 -9.56 18.83
C ALA A 54 2.05 -8.23 19.59
N ALA A 55 2.74 -7.24 19.01
CA ALA A 55 2.85 -5.90 19.61
C ALA A 55 1.49 -5.19 19.65
N ILE A 56 0.70 -5.30 18.58
CA ILE A 56 -0.66 -4.75 18.52
C ILE A 56 -1.55 -5.42 19.59
N ARG A 57 -1.52 -6.75 19.71
CA ARG A 57 -2.29 -7.47 20.75
C ARG A 57 -1.89 -7.05 22.16
N SER A 58 -0.58 -6.94 22.42
CA SER A 58 -0.06 -6.47 23.72
C SER A 58 -0.55 -5.07 24.06
N SER A 59 -0.47 -4.15 23.10
CA SER A 59 -0.95 -2.77 23.25
C SER A 59 -2.45 -2.72 23.53
N ASN A 60 -3.26 -3.46 22.75
CA ASN A 60 -4.71 -3.53 22.93
C ASN A 60 -5.08 -4.08 24.31
N ALA A 61 -4.46 -5.17 24.75
CA ALA A 61 -4.70 -5.75 26.07
C ALA A 61 -4.34 -4.79 27.21
N TYR A 62 -3.27 -4.00 27.04
CA TYR A 62 -2.92 -2.95 28.00
C TYR A 62 -4.01 -1.88 28.09
N VAL A 63 -4.51 -1.40 26.95
CA VAL A 63 -5.58 -0.38 26.91
C VAL A 63 -6.88 -0.92 27.48
N GLU A 64 -7.26 -2.16 27.17
CA GLU A 64 -8.44 -2.82 27.75
C GLU A 64 -8.37 -2.89 29.28
N LYS A 65 -7.18 -3.20 29.82
CA LYS A 65 -6.98 -3.31 31.27
C LYS A 65 -6.88 -1.96 31.99
N ASN A 66 -6.23 -0.98 31.39
CA ASN A 66 -5.82 0.26 32.08
C ASN A 66 -6.55 1.51 31.58
N GLY A 67 -7.41 1.37 30.56
CA GLY A 67 -7.98 2.50 29.83
C GLY A 67 -6.98 3.16 28.89
N LEU A 68 -7.42 4.22 28.21
CA LEU A 68 -6.56 4.99 27.32
C LEU A 68 -5.55 5.81 28.16
N PRO A 69 -4.22 5.69 27.95
CA PRO A 69 -3.21 6.29 28.83
C PRO A 69 -3.32 7.82 29.01
N LEU A 70 -3.86 8.51 28.01
CA LEU A 70 -3.97 9.97 27.99
C LEU A 70 -5.42 10.46 27.99
N ASP A 71 -6.40 9.59 28.26
CA ASP A 71 -7.82 9.96 28.20
C ASP A 71 -8.16 11.14 29.11
N ARG A 72 -7.50 11.19 30.29
CA ARG A 72 -7.66 12.27 31.28
C ARG A 72 -7.23 13.66 30.82
N TYR A 73 -6.55 13.77 29.69
CA TYR A 73 -6.08 15.04 29.11
C TYR A 73 -6.81 15.40 27.82
N ARG A 74 -7.81 14.62 27.41
CA ARG A 74 -8.58 14.86 26.19
C ARG A 74 -9.43 16.12 26.35
N GLN A 75 -9.09 17.18 25.61
CA GLN A 75 -9.91 18.38 25.48
C GLN A 75 -10.82 18.18 24.25
N PHE A 76 -12.11 18.00 24.50
CA PHE A 76 -13.15 17.96 23.47
C PHE A 76 -13.54 19.37 23.03
#